data_AF-A0AAW0X7I8-F1
#
_entry.id   AF-A0AAW0X7I8-F1
#
_cell.length_a   1.000
_cell.length_b   1.000
_cell.length_c   1.000
_cell.angle_alpha   90.00
_cell.angle_beta   90.00
_cell.angle_gamma   90.00
#
_symmetry.space_group_name_H-M   'P 1'
#
loop_
_entity.id
_entity.type
_entity.pdbx_description
1 polymer ?
#
loop_
_entity_poly.entity_id
_entity_poly.type
_entity_poly.pdbx_seq_one_letter_code
_entity_poly.pdbx_strand_id
1 'polypeptide(L)'
;MPELCFYPHLDYNIMGEVARPRTPLFNSRPYIVGYSGYIPGLMFRYGMTFGKAAEESISLYIRQQAERRSREEVKRSRSLPRVRAKRTDSQVIEDFYNKYGLDGRSNPNYPPLPGYTGYIPKMKPTDLGIGRTFSAAARRGLAQVTVAREQREVLNPQLHVALPTKHHTTAPS
;
A
#
# COMPACT_ATOMS: atom_id res chain seq x y z
N MET A 1 -93.87 7.57 0.43
CA MET A 1 -93.31 6.32 -0.08
C MET A 1 -92.39 6.65 -1.26
N PRO A 2 -91.26 5.93 -1.38
CA PRO A 2 -89.92 6.44 -1.70
C PRO A 2 -89.45 5.94 -3.07
N GLU A 3 -88.20 6.18 -3.47
CA GLU A 3 -87.25 5.08 -3.69
C GLU A 3 -85.80 5.59 -3.74
N LEU A 4 -84.97 4.83 -3.03
CA LEU A 4 -83.53 4.97 -2.82
C LEU A 4 -82.82 4.23 -3.96
N CYS A 5 -82.05 4.93 -4.80
CA CYS A 5 -81.13 4.27 -5.72
C CYS A 5 -79.80 3.99 -5.01
N PHE A 6 -79.80 2.81 -4.39
CA PHE A 6 -78.73 1.86 -4.15
C PHE A 6 -77.38 2.17 -4.82
N TYR A 7 -76.35 2.47 -4.01
CA TYR A 7 -74.95 2.38 -4.42
C TYR A 7 -74.60 0.90 -4.62
N PRO A 8 -73.99 0.50 -5.74
CA PRO A 8 -73.50 -0.87 -5.88
C PRO A 8 -72.40 -1.11 -4.86
N HIS A 9 -72.69 -2.12 -4.05
CA HIS A 9 -71.88 -2.70 -3.00
C HIS A 9 -70.43 -2.89 -3.47
N LEU A 10 -69.48 -2.46 -2.64
CA LEU A 10 -68.09 -2.88 -2.77
C LEU A 10 -68.05 -4.40 -2.62
N ASP A 11 -67.79 -5.10 -3.72
CA ASP A 11 -67.37 -6.49 -3.69
C ASP A 11 -65.91 -6.52 -3.25
N TYR A 12 -65.69 -6.42 -1.94
CA TYR A 12 -64.43 -6.82 -1.31
C TYR A 12 -64.34 -8.35 -1.38
N ASN A 13 -64.08 -8.84 -2.59
CA ASN A 13 -63.69 -10.21 -2.78
C ASN A 13 -62.24 -10.35 -2.29
N ILE A 14 -62.19 -10.91 -1.09
CA ILE A 14 -61.12 -11.62 -0.41
C ILE A 14 -60.29 -12.43 -1.44
N MET A 15 -59.40 -11.74 -2.15
CA MET A 15 -58.40 -12.36 -3.00
C MET A 15 -57.22 -12.74 -2.13
N GLY A 16 -57.30 -13.94 -1.58
CA GLY A 16 -56.16 -14.78 -1.23
C GLY A 16 -55.19 -14.14 -0.24
N GLU A 17 -55.44 -14.39 1.04
CA GLU A 17 -54.40 -14.44 2.04
C GLU A 17 -53.38 -15.53 1.64
N VAL A 18 -52.50 -15.21 0.68
CA VAL A 18 -51.23 -15.89 0.53
C VAL A 18 -50.47 -15.52 1.79
N ALA A 19 -50.61 -16.37 2.81
CA ALA A 19 -49.84 -16.32 4.03
C ALA A 19 -48.36 -16.22 3.65
N ARG A 20 -47.86 -14.99 3.55
CA ARG A 20 -46.43 -14.73 3.45
C ARG A 20 -45.87 -15.31 4.74
N PRO A 21 -44.92 -16.26 4.71
CA PRO A 21 -44.32 -16.73 5.94
C PRO A 21 -43.84 -15.49 6.69
N ARG A 22 -44.41 -15.26 7.88
CA ARG A 22 -43.84 -14.31 8.83
C ARG A 22 -42.46 -14.87 9.13
N THR A 23 -41.48 -14.38 8.39
CA THR A 23 -40.08 -14.74 8.58
C THR A 23 -39.77 -14.52 10.05
N PRO A 24 -39.19 -15.50 10.75
CA PRO A 24 -38.92 -15.36 12.17
C PRO A 24 -38.12 -14.07 12.39
N LEU A 25 -38.62 -13.24 13.31
CA LEU A 25 -38.10 -11.92 13.68
C LEU A 25 -36.75 -12.00 14.42
N PHE A 26 -35.91 -12.97 14.08
CA PHE A 26 -34.71 -13.27 14.83
C PHE A 26 -33.47 -13.19 13.96
N ASN A 27 -32.71 -12.13 14.23
CA ASN A 27 -31.26 -12.01 14.08
C ASN A 27 -30.69 -11.17 12.91
N SER A 28 -31.34 -10.08 12.56
CA SER A 28 -30.65 -8.84 12.16
C SER A 28 -31.43 -7.72 12.86
N ARG A 29 -30.77 -6.80 13.58
CA ARG A 29 -31.48 -5.72 14.29
C ARG A 29 -32.29 -4.94 13.24
N PRO A 30 -33.63 -5.03 13.19
CA PRO A 30 -34.38 -4.36 12.14
C PRO A 30 -34.23 -2.86 12.36
N TYR A 31 -33.82 -2.13 11.32
CA TYR A 31 -33.75 -0.68 11.38
C TYR A 31 -35.12 -0.13 11.76
N ILE A 32 -35.15 0.72 12.79
CA ILE A 32 -36.38 1.33 13.28
C ILE A 32 -36.93 2.25 12.19
N VAL A 33 -38.22 2.13 11.87
CA VAL A 33 -38.90 3.07 10.97
C VAL A 33 -38.85 4.45 11.62
N GLY A 34 -38.28 5.43 10.94
CA GLY A 34 -37.98 6.76 11.50
C GLY A 34 -36.54 6.94 11.96
N TYR A 35 -35.65 5.97 11.72
CA TYR A 35 -34.21 6.18 11.87
C TYR A 35 -33.73 7.29 10.91
N SER A 36 -33.23 8.37 11.48
CA SER A 36 -32.74 9.56 10.75
C SER A 36 -31.23 9.56 10.52
N GLY A 37 -30.52 8.54 11.01
CA GLY A 37 -29.09 8.39 10.80
C GLY A 37 -28.73 7.93 9.40
N TYR A 38 -27.42 7.95 9.09
CA TYR A 38 -26.91 7.57 7.78
C TYR A 38 -26.96 6.05 7.56
N ILE A 39 -27.49 5.64 6.40
CA ILE A 39 -27.44 4.26 5.92
C ILE A 39 -26.78 4.26 4.52
N PRO A 40 -25.62 3.61 4.34
CA PRO A 40 -24.85 3.69 3.11
C PRO A 40 -25.60 3.03 1.95
N GLY A 41 -25.77 3.77 0.85
CA GLY A 41 -26.42 3.26 -0.36
C GLY A 41 -27.95 3.19 -0.29
N LEU A 42 -28.57 3.54 0.84
CA LEU A 42 -30.03 3.57 0.98
C LEU A 42 -30.68 4.59 0.03
N MET A 43 -30.02 5.73 -0.18
CA MET A 43 -30.53 6.81 -1.06
C MET A 43 -30.72 6.38 -2.51
N PHE A 44 -30.13 5.26 -2.95
CA PHE A 44 -30.23 4.76 -4.32
C PHE A 44 -31.19 3.56 -4.44
N ARG A 45 -31.90 3.22 -3.36
CA ARG A 45 -32.79 2.06 -3.28
C ARG A 45 -34.22 2.50 -3.08
N TYR A 46 -35.10 2.13 -4.00
CA TYR A 46 -36.50 2.54 -4.04
C TYR A 46 -37.42 1.34 -4.32
N GLY A 47 -38.73 1.51 -4.10
CA GLY A 47 -39.73 0.47 -4.40
C GLY A 47 -39.80 -0.68 -3.40
N MET A 48 -39.19 -0.52 -2.22
CA MET A 48 -39.14 -1.53 -1.16
C MET A 48 -39.48 -0.89 0.19
N THR A 49 -39.86 -1.69 1.18
CA THR A 49 -40.04 -1.18 2.55
C THR A 49 -38.70 -0.70 3.11
N PHE A 50 -38.73 0.31 3.99
CA PHE A 50 -37.52 0.89 4.60
C PHE A 50 -36.62 -0.18 5.21
N GLY A 51 -37.18 -1.10 6.00
CA GLY A 51 -36.41 -2.17 6.65
C GLY A 51 -35.66 -3.05 5.65
N LYS A 52 -36.33 -3.46 4.56
CA LYS A 52 -35.72 -4.30 3.52
C LYS A 52 -34.66 -3.54 2.72
N ALA A 53 -34.94 -2.27 2.37
CA ALA A 53 -33.98 -1.42 1.68
C ALA A 53 -32.72 -1.16 2.52
N ALA A 54 -32.90 -0.91 3.83
CA ALA A 54 -31.81 -0.73 4.78
C ALA A 54 -30.96 -1.99 4.90
N GLU A 55 -31.58 -3.15 5.15
CA GLU A 55 -30.86 -4.42 5.27
C GLU A 55 -30.01 -4.72 4.03
N GLU A 56 -30.61 -4.67 2.84
CA GLU A 56 -29.87 -4.94 1.60
C GLU A 56 -28.74 -3.92 1.35
N SER A 57 -28.95 -2.64 1.68
CA SER A 57 -27.93 -1.61 1.51
C SER A 57 -26.68 -1.88 2.36
N ILE A 58 -26.87 -2.36 3.59
CA ILE A 58 -25.78 -2.65 4.53
C ILE A 58 -25.08 -3.94 4.18
N SER A 59 -25.82 -4.98 3.80
CA SER A 59 -25.23 -6.23 3.31
C SER A 59 -24.30 -5.96 2.12
N LEU A 60 -24.73 -5.12 1.18
CA LEU A 60 -23.92 -4.70 0.04
C LEU A 60 -22.70 -3.89 0.49
N TYR A 61 -22.87 -2.95 1.40
CA TYR A 61 -21.78 -2.11 1.92
C TYR A 61 -20.70 -2.96 2.63
N ILE A 62 -21.09 -3.89 3.49
CA ILE A 62 -20.16 -4.79 4.20
C ILE A 62 -19.36 -5.62 3.21
N ARG A 63 -20.04 -6.20 2.21
CA ARG A 63 -19.39 -6.98 1.14
C ARG A 63 -18.38 -6.13 0.37
N GLN A 64 -18.77 -4.94 -0.07
CA GLN A 64 -17.90 -4.04 -0.82
C GLN A 64 -16.68 -3.62 0.01
N GLN A 65 -16.86 -3.36 1.30
CA GLN A 65 -15.74 -3.03 2.19
C GLN A 65 -14.77 -4.20 2.38
N ALA A 66 -15.28 -5.43 2.48
CA ALA A 66 -14.44 -6.62 2.54
C ALA A 66 -13.62 -6.82 1.24
N GLU A 67 -14.25 -6.63 0.07
CA GLU A 67 -13.59 -6.69 -1.24
C GLU A 67 -12.52 -5.60 -1.41
N ARG A 68 -12.81 -4.37 -0.94
CA ARG A 68 -11.82 -3.28 -0.95
C ARG A 68 -10.62 -3.59 -0.08
N ARG A 69 -10.86 -4.08 1.15
CA ARG A 69 -9.80 -4.45 2.10
C ARG A 69 -8.92 -5.55 1.55
N SER A 70 -9.51 -6.62 0.99
CA SER A 70 -8.74 -7.72 0.40
C SER A 70 -7.91 -7.24 -0.80
N ARG A 71 -8.45 -6.35 -1.63
CA ARG A 71 -7.71 -5.76 -2.75
C ARG A 71 -6.54 -4.88 -2.28
N GLU A 72 -6.75 -4.10 -1.22
CA GLU A 72 -5.69 -3.30 -0.60
C GLU A 72 -4.61 -4.18 0.02
N GLU A 73 -4.98 -5.29 0.65
CA GLU A 73 -4.04 -6.28 1.18
C GLU A 73 -3.18 -6.94 0.10
N VAL A 74 -3.78 -7.31 -1.03
CA VAL A 74 -3.04 -7.83 -2.20
C VAL A 74 -2.08 -6.76 -2.76
N LYS A 75 -2.49 -5.49 -2.82
CA LYS A 75 -1.59 -4.41 -3.22
C LYS A 75 -0.45 -4.22 -2.22
N ARG A 76 -0.76 -4.23 -0.92
CA ARG A 76 0.22 -4.07 0.17
C ARG A 76 1.28 -5.17 0.11
N SER A 77 0.86 -6.43 0.03
CA SER A 77 1.77 -7.57 -0.08
C SER A 77 2.66 -7.52 -1.32
N ARG A 78 2.15 -6.97 -2.44
CA ARG A 78 2.95 -6.75 -3.67
C ARG A 78 3.91 -5.55 -3.57
N SER A 79 3.53 -4.50 -2.85
CA SER A 79 4.35 -3.29 -2.68
C SER A 79 5.43 -3.42 -1.61
N LEU A 80 5.30 -4.37 -0.69
CA LEU A 80 6.30 -4.62 0.33
C LEU A 80 7.56 -5.22 -0.32
N PRO A 81 8.76 -4.72 0.02
CA PRO A 81 10.00 -5.35 -0.42
C PRO A 81 10.01 -6.82 0.01
N ARG A 82 10.25 -7.72 -0.92
CA ARG A 82 10.32 -9.16 -0.64
C ARG A 82 11.64 -9.44 0.08
N VAL A 83 11.64 -9.30 1.41
CA VAL A 83 12.80 -9.57 2.25
C VAL A 83 13.12 -11.05 2.15
N ARG A 84 14.27 -11.38 1.55
CA ARG A 84 14.77 -12.76 1.55
C ARG A 84 15.40 -13.03 2.91
N ALA A 85 15.03 -14.14 3.54
CA ALA A 85 15.75 -14.61 4.72
C ALA A 85 17.20 -14.88 4.32
N LYS A 86 18.15 -14.19 4.93
CA LYS A 86 19.58 -14.49 4.80
C LYS A 86 19.85 -15.75 5.64
N ARG A 87 20.30 -16.81 5.00
CA ARG A 87 20.40 -18.15 5.61
C ARG A 87 21.80 -18.51 6.08
N THR A 88 22.82 -17.81 5.61
CA THR A 88 24.23 -18.18 5.81
C THR A 88 25.04 -17.00 6.33
N ASP A 89 25.89 -17.26 7.32
CA ASP A 89 26.76 -16.24 7.94
C ASP A 89 27.65 -15.52 6.91
N SER A 90 28.11 -16.23 5.87
CA SER A 90 28.91 -15.66 4.78
C SER A 90 28.21 -14.51 4.05
N GLN A 91 26.90 -14.62 3.77
CA GLN A 91 26.12 -13.56 3.10
C GLN A 91 25.91 -12.34 4.01
N VAL A 92 25.84 -12.56 5.33
CA VAL A 92 25.73 -11.47 6.30
C VAL A 92 27.06 -10.72 6.38
N ILE A 93 28.17 -11.45 6.39
CA ILE A 93 29.54 -10.93 6.42
C ILE A 93 29.85 -10.14 5.13
N GLU A 94 29.51 -10.67 3.95
CA GLU A 94 29.70 -9.93 2.70
C GLU A 94 28.89 -8.64 2.65
N ASP A 95 27.61 -8.67 3.05
CA ASP A 95 26.79 -7.45 3.10
C ASP A 95 27.32 -6.44 4.11
N PHE A 96 27.89 -6.90 5.22
CA PHE A 96 28.56 -6.03 6.19
C PHE A 96 29.76 -5.32 5.54
N TYR A 97 30.66 -6.05 4.89
CA TYR A 97 31.82 -5.45 4.24
C TYR A 97 31.44 -4.59 3.03
N ASN A 98 30.43 -4.97 2.26
CA ASN A 98 29.91 -4.17 1.15
C ASN A 98 29.24 -2.88 1.61
N LYS A 99 28.70 -2.85 2.84
CA LYS A 99 28.09 -1.67 3.46
C LYS A 99 29.12 -0.73 4.07
N TYR A 100 30.16 -1.25 4.72
CA TYR A 100 31.16 -0.44 5.42
C TYR A 100 32.45 -0.19 4.63
N GLY A 101 32.65 -0.84 3.48
CA GLY A 101 33.77 -0.62 2.57
C GLY A 101 35.13 -0.96 3.19
N LEU A 102 35.62 -2.19 2.98
CA LEU A 102 36.95 -2.61 3.46
C LEU A 102 38.13 -1.82 2.83
N ASP A 103 37.89 -1.18 1.70
CA ASP A 103 38.87 -0.45 0.89
C ASP A 103 38.75 1.07 1.04
N GLY A 104 37.97 1.55 2.00
CA GLY A 104 37.73 2.99 2.23
C GLY A 104 36.92 3.66 1.12
N ARG A 105 36.41 2.90 0.16
CA ARG A 105 35.54 3.42 -0.91
C ARG A 105 34.09 3.31 -0.46
N SER A 106 33.36 4.42 -0.56
CA SER A 106 31.93 4.45 -0.23
C SER A 106 31.13 3.79 -1.35
N ASN A 107 30.49 2.65 -1.05
CA ASN A 107 29.63 1.94 -1.98
C ASN A 107 28.40 2.80 -2.32
N PRO A 108 28.11 3.08 -3.62
CA PRO A 108 26.93 3.84 -4.00
C PRO A 108 25.59 3.25 -3.53
N ASN A 109 25.53 1.93 -3.27
CA ASN A 109 24.32 1.27 -2.78
C ASN A 109 24.07 1.50 -1.28
N TYR A 110 25.14 1.79 -0.53
CA TYR A 110 25.10 2.05 0.92
C TYR A 110 25.67 3.44 1.21
N PRO A 111 24.95 4.51 0.84
CA PRO A 111 25.42 5.86 1.05
C PRO A 111 25.49 6.18 2.56
N PRO A 112 26.23 7.22 2.96
CA PRO A 112 26.25 7.68 4.34
C PRO A 112 24.85 7.94 4.91
N LEU A 113 24.72 7.81 6.23
CA LEU A 113 23.47 8.12 6.93
C LEU A 113 23.15 9.62 6.86
N PRO A 114 21.86 10.00 6.86
CA PRO A 114 21.47 11.39 7.08
C PRO A 114 22.12 11.93 8.36
N GLY A 115 22.73 13.12 8.28
CA GLY A 115 23.55 13.69 9.35
C GLY A 115 25.06 13.54 9.13
N TYR A 116 25.49 12.77 8.11
CA TYR A 116 26.88 12.77 7.67
C TYR A 116 27.32 14.16 7.19
N THR A 117 28.41 14.66 7.76
CA THR A 117 28.95 16.01 7.52
C THR A 117 30.14 16.05 6.57
N GLY A 118 30.66 14.89 6.17
CA GLY A 118 31.77 14.81 5.22
C GLY A 118 31.36 15.14 3.78
N TYR A 119 32.35 15.15 2.88
CA TYR A 119 32.14 15.49 1.48
C TYR A 119 31.48 14.35 0.70
N ILE A 120 30.40 14.67 -0.02
CA ILE A 120 29.76 13.76 -0.98
C ILE A 120 29.80 14.42 -2.36
N PRO A 121 30.47 13.81 -3.36
CA PRO A 121 30.59 14.35 -4.69
C PRO A 121 29.22 14.63 -5.33
N LYS A 122 29.11 15.77 -6.03
CA LYS A 122 27.93 16.15 -6.83
C LYS A 122 26.60 16.19 -6.07
N MET A 123 26.63 16.30 -4.74
CA MET A 123 25.43 16.31 -3.89
C MET A 123 24.76 17.69 -3.80
N LYS A 124 25.53 18.76 -3.56
CA LYS A 124 24.99 20.11 -3.34
C LYS A 124 24.89 20.97 -4.61
N PRO A 125 25.91 21.01 -5.48
CA PRO A 125 25.93 21.97 -6.60
C PRO A 125 25.31 21.45 -7.90
N THR A 126 24.82 20.21 -7.93
CA THR A 126 24.37 19.53 -9.16
C THR A 126 22.93 19.07 -9.02
N ASP A 127 22.18 19.00 -10.12
CA ASP A 127 20.79 18.53 -10.20
C ASP A 127 20.53 17.13 -9.61
N LEU A 128 21.59 16.37 -9.33
CA LEU A 128 21.49 15.04 -8.73
C LEU A 128 20.97 15.07 -7.29
N GLY A 129 21.24 16.14 -6.55
CA GLY A 129 20.79 16.27 -5.17
C GLY A 129 19.55 17.13 -4.97
N ILE A 130 19.23 17.99 -5.93
CA ILE A 130 18.10 18.93 -5.82
C ILE A 130 16.77 18.14 -5.85
N GLY A 131 15.89 18.44 -4.89
CA GLY A 131 14.56 17.83 -4.80
C GLY A 131 14.55 16.34 -4.45
N ARG A 132 15.64 15.79 -3.91
CA ARG A 132 15.76 14.38 -3.51
C ARG A 132 16.06 14.24 -2.01
N THR A 133 15.78 13.07 -1.44
CA THR A 133 16.21 12.75 -0.08
C THR A 133 17.74 12.62 -0.04
N PHE A 134 18.32 12.90 1.13
CA PHE A 134 19.77 12.83 1.34
C PHE A 134 20.38 11.52 0.82
N SER A 135 19.82 10.37 1.21
CA SER A 135 20.32 9.07 0.79
C SER A 135 20.24 8.89 -0.73
N ALA A 136 19.15 9.31 -1.37
CA ALA A 136 19.01 9.19 -2.83
C ALA A 136 20.02 10.08 -3.59
N ALA A 137 20.24 11.31 -3.10
CA ALA A 137 21.25 12.23 -3.62
C ALA A 137 22.67 11.64 -3.47
N ALA A 138 22.98 11.13 -2.27
CA ALA A 138 24.27 10.52 -1.97
C ALA A 138 24.59 9.32 -2.85
N ARG A 139 23.62 8.40 -3.04
CA ARG A 139 23.79 7.25 -3.94
C ARG A 139 24.15 7.67 -5.35
N ARG A 140 23.43 8.67 -5.89
CA ARG A 140 23.64 9.17 -7.26
C ARG A 140 24.98 9.87 -7.40
N GLY A 141 25.36 10.69 -6.43
CA GLY A 141 26.66 11.36 -6.40
C GLY A 141 27.81 10.37 -6.44
N LEU A 142 27.77 9.35 -5.57
CA LEU A 142 28.77 8.29 -5.52
C LEU A 142 28.79 7.43 -6.79
N ALA A 143 27.62 7.03 -7.32
CA ALA A 143 27.52 6.25 -8.55
C ALA A 143 28.08 7.00 -9.77
N GLN A 144 27.93 8.32 -9.83
CA GLN A 144 28.53 9.09 -10.90
C GLN A 144 30.05 9.16 -10.82
N VAL A 145 30.62 9.10 -9.61
CA VAL A 145 32.08 9.07 -9.45
C VAL A 145 32.63 7.71 -9.86
N THR A 146 31.93 6.61 -9.55
CA THR A 146 32.35 5.28 -10.00
C THR A 146 32.34 5.19 -11.53
N VAL A 147 31.26 5.62 -12.19
CA VAL A 147 31.16 5.62 -13.66
C VAL A 147 32.21 6.54 -14.30
N ALA A 148 32.38 7.76 -13.79
CA ALA A 148 33.36 8.68 -14.35
C ALA A 148 34.81 8.16 -14.19
N ARG A 149 35.08 7.38 -13.13
CA ARG A 149 36.36 6.73 -12.94
C ARG A 149 36.56 5.59 -13.93
N GLU A 150 35.59 4.70 -14.07
CA GLU A 150 35.64 3.59 -15.03
C GLU A 150 35.87 4.09 -16.46
N GLN A 151 35.17 5.14 -16.87
CA GLN A 151 35.37 5.77 -18.19
C GLN A 151 36.79 6.31 -18.38
N ARG A 152 37.40 6.88 -17.33
CA ARG A 152 38.78 7.39 -17.39
C ARG A 152 39.80 6.26 -17.46
N GLU A 153 39.57 5.15 -16.76
CA GLU A 153 40.42 3.96 -16.81
C GLU A 153 40.39 3.31 -18.20
N VAL A 154 39.22 3.27 -18.86
CA VAL A 154 39.09 2.80 -20.26
C VAL A 154 39.84 3.69 -21.24
N LEU A 155 39.75 5.02 -21.07
CA LEU A 155 40.39 5.99 -21.95
C LEU A 155 41.90 6.12 -21.71
N ASN A 156 42.37 5.78 -20.51
CA ASN A 156 43.79 5.81 -20.16
C ASN A 156 44.16 4.57 -19.31
N PRO A 157 44.50 3.44 -19.96
CA PRO A 157 44.78 2.19 -19.27
C PRO A 157 46.07 2.21 -18.45
N GLN A 158 46.95 3.20 -18.67
CA GLN A 158 48.18 3.38 -17.90
C GLN A 158 47.99 4.18 -16.60
N LEU A 159 46.85 4.86 -16.43
CA LEU A 159 46.42 5.41 -15.16
C LEU A 159 45.85 4.30 -14.27
N HIS A 160 46.69 3.33 -13.87
CA HIS A 160 46.40 2.56 -12.67
C HIS A 160 46.48 3.53 -11.49
N VAL A 161 45.34 4.05 -11.05
CA VAL A 161 45.25 4.75 -9.76
C VAL A 161 45.72 3.73 -8.73
N ALA A 162 46.92 3.94 -8.18
CA ALA A 162 47.53 3.09 -7.19
C ALA A 162 46.44 2.66 -6.19
N LEU A 163 46.06 1.38 -6.23
CA LEU A 163 45.22 0.81 -5.21
C LEU A 163 45.98 1.03 -3.89
N PRO A 164 45.38 1.56 -2.82
CA PRO A 164 46.02 1.47 -1.52
C PRO A 164 46.29 -0.01 -1.30
N THR A 165 47.57 -0.37 -1.26
CA THR A 165 48.02 -1.75 -1.07
C THR A 165 47.35 -2.26 0.19
N LYS A 166 46.65 -3.40 0.08
CA LYS A 166 46.08 -4.07 1.25
C LYS A 166 47.25 -4.42 2.18
N HIS A 167 47.49 -3.61 3.20
CA HIS A 167 48.42 -3.98 4.26
C HIS A 167 47.77 -5.14 5.01
N HIS A 168 48.25 -6.35 4.73
CA HIS A 168 48.01 -7.48 5.59
C HIS A 168 48.88 -7.25 6.83
N THR A 169 48.25 -6.97 7.96
CA THR A 169 48.95 -6.97 9.24
C THR A 169 49.24 -8.42 9.60
N THR A 170 50.43 -8.92 9.23
CA THR A 170 50.95 -10.16 9.82
C THR A 170 51.29 -9.85 11.27
N ALA A 171 50.48 -10.35 12.21
CA ALA A 171 50.81 -10.29 13.62
C ALA A 171 52.05 -11.17 13.88
N PRO A 172 53.06 -10.70 14.61
CA PRO A 172 54.18 -11.55 15.01
C PRO A 172 53.71 -12.58 16.05
N SER A 173 53.99 -13.84 15.76
CA SER A 173 53.84 -15.01 16.62
C SER A 173 54.82 -15.01 17.79
#